data_AF-A0A418MLA7-F1
#
_entry.id   AF-A0A418MLA7-F1
#
_cell.length_a   1.000
_cell.length_b   1.000
_cell.length_c   1.000
_cell.angle_alpha   90.00
_cell.angle_beta   90.00
_cell.angle_gamma   90.00
#
_symmetry.space_group_name_H-M   'P 1'
#
loop_
_entity.id
_entity.type
_entity.pdbx_description
1 polymer ?
#
loop_
_entity_poly.entity_id
_entity_poly.type
_entity_poly.pdbx_seq_one_letter_code
_entity_poly.pdbx_strand_id
1 'polypeptide(L)'
;KGDLSQKITVDARGEILELKSTVNTMVDQLSSFADEVTRVAREVGTEGKLGGQAQVRGVAGTWRDLTDNVNSMASNLTSQVRNIAQVSTAVAK
;
A
#
# COMPACT_ATOMS: atom_id res chain seq x y z
N LYS A 1 20.07 2.33 -1.02
CA LYS A 1 19.27 1.27 -1.69
C LYS A 1 17.96 1.16 -0.93
N GLY A 2 16.80 1.10 -1.60
CA GLY A 2 15.49 0.94 -0.95
C GLY A 2 15.26 -0.46 -0.37
N ASP A 3 16.30 -1.02 0.27
CA ASP A 3 16.26 -2.33 0.91
C ASP A 3 15.68 -2.16 2.32
N LEU A 4 14.38 -2.39 2.44
CA LEU A 4 13.62 -2.22 3.67
C LEU A 4 13.81 -3.39 4.65
N SER A 5 14.64 -4.39 4.30
CA SER A 5 15.02 -5.46 5.22
C SER A 5 16.09 -5.03 6.23
N GLN A 6 16.76 -3.89 5.98
CA GLN A 6 17.85 -3.41 6.82
C GLN A 6 17.33 -2.66 8.03
N LYS A 7 17.73 -3.12 9.21
CA LYS A 7 17.44 -2.47 10.49
C LYS A 7 18.72 -2.09 11.20
N ILE A 8 18.65 -1.06 12.04
CA ILE A 8 19.72 -0.75 12.98
C ILE A 8 19.67 -1.83 14.06
N THR A 9 20.69 -2.67 14.13
CA THR A 9 20.79 -3.78 15.11
C THR A 9 21.75 -3.50 16.25
N VAL A 10 22.68 -2.54 16.10
CA VAL A 10 23.71 -2.22 17.10
C VAL A 10 23.11 -1.82 18.45
N ASP A 11 23.77 -2.19 19.54
CA ASP A 11 23.35 -1.78 20.89
C ASP A 11 23.48 -0.26 21.07
N ALA A 12 22.42 0.34 21.60
CA ALA A 12 22.29 1.78 21.81
C ALA A 12 21.66 2.05 23.18
N ARG A 13 21.94 3.21 23.75
CA ARG A 13 21.40 3.66 25.04
C ARG A 13 21.00 5.14 24.96
N GLY A 14 20.11 5.57 25.85
CA GLY A 14 19.63 6.95 25.91
C GLY A 14 18.98 7.39 24.59
N GLU A 15 19.25 8.63 24.17
CA GLU A 15 18.69 9.24 22.95
C GLU A 15 18.97 8.43 21.68
N ILE A 16 20.12 7.74 21.61
CA ILE A 16 20.46 6.91 20.43
C ILE A 16 19.56 5.66 20.35
N LEU A 17 19.12 5.12 21.50
CA LEU A 17 18.15 4.01 21.51
C LEU A 17 16.78 4.48 21.00
N GLU A 18 16.35 5.67 21.41
CA GLU A 18 15.09 6.27 20.96
C GLU A 18 15.11 6.56 19.46
N LEU A 19 16.21 7.12 18.95
CA LEU A 19 16.40 7.33 17.52
C LEU A 19 16.40 6.00 16.76
N LYS A 20 17.15 4.99 17.23
CA LYS A 20 17.16 3.62 16.67
C LYS A 20 15.75 3.05 16.58
N SER A 21 14.98 3.16 17.65
CA SER A 21 13.60 2.65 17.72
C SER A 21 12.69 3.37 16.74
N THR A 22 12.79 4.70 16.67
CA THR A 22 12.00 5.54 15.77
C THR A 22 12.29 5.19 14.31
N VAL A 23 13.58 5.10 13.95
CA VAL A 23 13.99 4.73 12.58
C VAL A 23 13.53 3.33 12.21
N ASN A 24 13.74 2.34 13.08
CA ASN A 24 13.30 0.97 12.80
C ASN A 24 11.77 0.87 12.64
N THR A 25 11.00 1.63 13.44
CA THR A 25 9.54 1.70 13.31
C THR A 25 9.12 2.30 11.97
N MET A 26 9.78 3.37 11.51
CA MET A 26 9.52 3.96 10.19
C MET A 26 9.83 2.97 9.05
N VAL A 27 10.91 2.19 9.16
CA VAL A 27 11.27 1.15 8.17
C VAL A 27 10.20 0.05 8.14
N ASP A 28 9.72 -0.39 9.30
CA ASP A 28 8.67 -1.43 9.39
C ASP A 28 7.34 -0.97 8.76
N GLN A 29 6.96 0.28 9.01
CA GLN A 29 5.78 0.88 8.39
C GLN A 29 5.93 0.99 6.88
N LEU A 30 7.09 1.43 6.40
CA LEU A 30 7.37 1.55 4.97
C LEU A 30 7.41 0.18 4.28
N SER A 31 7.98 -0.85 4.92
CA SER A 31 7.96 -2.22 4.38
C SER A 31 6.54 -2.74 4.24
N SER A 32 5.74 -2.61 5.30
CA SER A 32 4.34 -3.05 5.30
C SER A 32 3.51 -2.32 4.23
N PHE A 33 3.75 -1.02 4.05
CA PHE A 33 3.12 -0.24 3.00
C PHE A 33 3.52 -0.71 1.60
N ALA A 34 4.82 -0.89 1.35
CA ALA A 34 5.34 -1.32 0.05
C ALA A 34 4.77 -2.68 -0.37
N ASP A 35 4.68 -3.63 0.57
CA ASP A 35 4.09 -4.95 0.33
C ASP A 35 2.61 -4.84 -0.06
N GLU A 36 1.82 -4.05 0.67
CA GLU A 36 0.40 -3.85 0.40
C GLU A 36 0.14 -3.13 -0.93
N VAL A 37 0.91 -2.09 -1.26
CA VAL A 37 0.78 -1.40 -2.55
C VAL A 37 1.13 -2.34 -3.70
N THR A 38 2.20 -3.12 -3.56
CA THR A 38 2.61 -4.09 -4.58
C THR A 38 1.52 -5.15 -4.80
N ARG A 39 0.91 -5.64 -3.71
CA ARG A 39 -0.20 -6.60 -3.77
C ARG A 39 -1.41 -6.01 -4.50
N VAL A 40 -1.87 -4.83 -4.11
CA VAL A 40 -3.06 -4.18 -4.71
C VAL A 40 -2.84 -3.85 -6.18
N ALA A 41 -1.67 -3.33 -6.53
CA ALA A 41 -1.32 -3.03 -7.92
C ALA A 41 -1.37 -4.29 -8.80
N ARG A 42 -0.86 -5.42 -8.29
CA ARG A 42 -0.92 -6.70 -8.99
C ARG A 42 -2.36 -7.21 -9.11
N GLU A 43 -3.11 -7.25 -8.02
CA GLU A 43 -4.48 -7.78 -8.00
C GLU A 43 -5.41 -6.98 -8.91
N VAL A 44 -5.47 -5.67 -8.74
CA VAL A 44 -6.42 -4.80 -9.47
C VAL A 44 -5.91 -4.47 -10.86
N GLY A 45 -4.61 -4.18 -11.00
CA GLY A 45 -4.02 -3.71 -12.25
C GLY A 45 -3.61 -4.81 -13.22
N THR A 46 -3.22 -5.99 -12.73
CA THR A 46 -2.71 -7.08 -13.58
C THR A 46 -3.63 -8.29 -13.61
N GLU A 47 -4.08 -8.76 -12.45
CA GLU A 47 -4.92 -9.98 -12.34
C GLU A 47 -6.41 -9.69 -12.60
N GLY A 48 -6.80 -8.41 -12.67
CA GLY A 48 -8.20 -8.00 -12.88
C GLY A 48 -9.12 -8.33 -11.70
N LYS A 49 -8.56 -8.61 -10.52
CA LYS A 49 -9.31 -8.81 -9.28
C LYS A 49 -9.80 -7.48 -8.76
N LEU A 50 -10.99 -7.09 -9.21
CA LEU A 50 -11.58 -5.79 -8.88
C LEU A 50 -12.07 -5.73 -7.43
N GLY A 51 -11.89 -4.58 -6.79
CA GLY A 51 -12.29 -4.33 -5.40
C GLY A 51 -11.21 -4.60 -4.35
N GLY A 52 -10.00 -4.96 -4.77
CA GLY A 52 -8.85 -5.06 -3.88
C GLY A 52 -8.48 -3.69 -3.28
N GLN A 53 -8.18 -3.67 -1.98
CA GLN A 53 -7.77 -2.48 -1.24
C GLN A 53 -6.58 -2.82 -0.33
N ALA A 54 -5.70 -1.85 -0.12
CA ALA A 54 -4.56 -1.91 0.77
C ALA A 54 -5.02 -1.71 2.21
N GLN A 55 -4.55 -2.55 3.13
CA GLN A 55 -4.77 -2.40 4.56
C GLN A 55 -3.46 -2.40 5.32
N VAL A 56 -2.92 -1.21 5.59
CA VAL A 56 -1.69 -1.06 6.36
C VAL A 56 -2.06 -0.69 7.80
N ARG A 57 -1.70 -1.53 8.77
CA ARG A 57 -1.98 -1.27 10.19
C ARG A 57 -1.00 -0.24 10.76
N GLY A 58 -1.48 0.63 11.63
CA GLY A 58 -0.64 1.56 12.38
C GLY A 58 -0.05 2.71 11.54
N VAL A 59 -0.59 2.97 10.34
CA VAL A 59 -0.21 4.14 9.54
C VAL A 59 -0.95 5.38 9.99
N ALA A 60 -0.23 6.50 10.03
CA ALA A 60 -0.75 7.82 10.34
C ALA A 60 -0.02 8.88 9.48
N GLY A 61 -0.59 10.07 9.39
CA GLY A 61 -0.05 11.17 8.57
C GLY A 61 0.17 10.74 7.12
N THR A 62 1.33 11.08 6.57
CA THR A 62 1.69 10.82 5.16
C THR A 62 1.47 9.37 4.72
N TRP A 63 1.73 8.38 5.58
CA TRP A 63 1.54 6.97 5.24
C TRP A 63 0.09 6.58 5.04
N ARG A 64 -0.80 7.17 5.84
CA ARG A 64 -2.24 6.98 5.70
C ARG A 64 -2.72 7.61 4.39
N ASP A 65 -2.31 8.85 4.13
CA ASP A 65 -2.69 9.58 2.92
C ASP A 65 -2.26 8.80 1.65
N LEU A 66 -1.06 8.21 1.66
CA LEU A 66 -0.59 7.37 0.56
C LEU A 66 -1.43 6.10 0.40
N THR A 67 -1.81 5.46 1.50
CA THR A 67 -2.68 4.26 1.48
C THR A 67 -4.06 4.60 0.91
N ASP A 68 -4.63 5.72 1.34
CA ASP A 68 -5.95 6.20 0.90
C ASP A 68 -5.94 6.58 -0.60
N ASN A 69 -4.84 7.16 -1.08
CA ASN A 69 -4.64 7.46 -2.50
C ASN A 69 -4.58 6.20 -3.36
N VAL A 70 -3.84 5.16 -2.93
CA VAL A 70 -3.79 3.86 -3.63
C VAL A 70 -5.16 3.21 -3.66
N ASN A 71 -5.89 3.24 -2.54
CA ASN A 71 -7.24 2.70 -2.44
C ASN A 71 -8.23 3.43 -3.36
N SER A 72 -8.11 4.75 -3.46
CA SER A 72 -8.91 5.57 -4.38
C SER A 72 -8.64 5.19 -5.83
N MET A 73 -7.38 5.00 -6.21
CA MET A 73 -7.00 4.55 -7.55
C MET A 73 -7.58 3.17 -7.88
N ALA A 74 -7.45 2.21 -6.96
CA ALA A 74 -7.97 0.85 -7.12
C ALA A 74 -9.51 0.82 -7.25
N SER A 75 -10.20 1.63 -6.45
CA SER A 75 -11.66 1.80 -6.50
C SER A 75 -12.12 2.40 -7.83
N ASN A 76 -11.40 3.43 -8.30
CA ASN A 76 -11.69 4.07 -9.59
C ASN A 76 -11.53 3.09 -10.75
N LEU A 77 -10.42 2.33 -10.78
CA LEU A 77 -10.20 1.29 -11.79
C LEU A 77 -11.31 0.23 -11.76
N THR A 78 -11.65 -0.25 -10.57
CA THR A 78 -12.73 -1.22 -10.37
C THR A 78 -14.06 -0.71 -10.95
N SER A 79 -14.40 0.54 -10.66
CA SER A 79 -15.64 1.16 -11.12
C SER A 79 -15.64 1.34 -12.64
N GLN A 80 -14.53 1.81 -13.21
CA GLN A 80 -14.38 1.98 -14.65
C GLN A 80 -14.54 0.66 -15.41
N VAL A 81 -13.87 -0.41 -14.97
CA VAL A 81 -13.96 -1.72 -15.64
C VAL A 81 -15.36 -2.30 -15.55
N ARG A 82 -16.04 -2.19 -14.39
CA ARG A 82 -17.43 -2.64 -14.24
C ARG A 82 -18.39 -1.86 -15.13
N ASN A 83 -18.22 -0.54 -15.25
CA ASN A 83 -19.05 0.29 -16.14
C ASN A 83 -18.86 -0.11 -17.60
N ILE A 84 -17.62 -0.37 -18.04
CA ILE A 84 -17.34 -0.86 -19.40
C ILE A 84 -18.05 -2.20 -19.63
N ALA A 85 -17.95 -3.15 -18.69
CA ALA A 85 -18.61 -4.44 -18.80
C ALA A 85 -20.15 -4.32 -18.93
N GLN A 86 -20.76 -3.38 -18.19
CA GLN A 86 -22.19 -3.10 -18.29
C GLN A 86 -22.57 -2.53 -19.66
N VAL A 87 -21.82 -1.54 -20.15
CA VAL A 87 -22.05 -0.94 -21.49
C VAL A 87 -21.87 -1.99 -22.59
N SER A 88 -20.80 -2.80 -22.55
CA SER A 88 -20.58 -3.88 -23.52
C SER A 88 -21.71 -4.91 -23.51
N THR A 89 -22.24 -5.23 -22.33
CA THR A 89 -23.40 -6.14 -22.21
C THR A 89 -24.67 -5.54 -22.80
N ALA A 90 -24.87 -4.22 -22.64
CA ALA A 90 -26.04 -3.52 -23.19
C ALA A 90 -25.98 -3.38 -24.72
N VAL A 91 -24.79 -3.16 -25.30
CA VAL A 91 -24.59 -3.10 -26.75
C VAL A 91 -24.74 -4.46 -27.42
N ALA A 92 -24.38 -5.54 -26.72
CA ALA A 92 -24.49 -6.91 -27.24
C ALA A 92 -25.93 -7.48 -27.21
N LYS A 93 -26.86 -6.80 -26.52
CA LYS A 93 -28.30 -7.14 -26.51
C LYS A 93 -29.06 -6.35 -27.55
#